data_AF-J8DPJ9-F1
#
_entry.id   AF-J8DPJ9-F1
#
_cell.length_a   1.000
_cell.length_b   1.000
_cell.length_c   1.000
_cell.angle_alpha   90.00
_cell.angle_beta   90.00
_cell.angle_gamma   90.00
#
_symmetry.space_group_name_H-M   'P 1'
#
loop_
_entity.id
_entity.type
_entity.pdbx_description
1 polymer ?
#
loop_
_entity_poly.entity_id
_entity_poly.type
_entity_poly.pdbx_seq_one_letter_code
_entity_poly.pdbx_strand_id
1 'polypeptide(L)' 'MKSAYTDLRVARTKEAIRDALTELINEKGFDSITVKDITARANINRGTFYLHYRDKYDLFDLWSSIGDLYFIFIFSKR' A
#
# COMPACT_ATOMS: atom_id res chain seq x y z
N MET A 1 -1.54 24.58 -11.79
CA MET A 1 -2.01 24.34 -10.41
C MET A 1 -2.82 23.05 -10.38
N LYS A 2 -2.32 21.98 -9.76
CA LYS A 2 -3.16 20.81 -9.47
C LYS A 2 -4.20 21.24 -8.43
N SER A 3 -5.47 20.96 -8.70
CA SER A 3 -6.55 21.25 -7.77
C SER A 3 -6.39 20.37 -6.52
N ALA A 4 -6.63 20.92 -5.33
CA ALA A 4 -6.60 20.18 -4.05
C ALA A 4 -7.47 18.90 -4.06
N TYR A 5 -8.45 18.84 -4.97
CA TYR A 5 -9.28 17.67 -5.21
C TYR A 5 -8.50 16.47 -5.80
N THR A 6 -7.47 16.72 -6.61
CA THR A 6 -6.57 15.68 -7.14
C THR A 6 -5.74 15.06 -6.03
N ASP A 7 -5.25 15.87 -5.08
CA ASP A 7 -4.43 15.40 -3.97
C ASP A 7 -5.21 14.49 -3.01
N LEU A 8 -6.49 14.78 -2.75
CA LEU A 8 -7.37 13.92 -1.96
C LEU A 8 -7.62 12.56 -2.60
N ARG A 9 -7.78 12.50 -3.94
CA ARG A 9 -7.91 11.23 -4.67
C ARG A 9 -6.64 10.39 -4.57
N VAL A 10 -5.48 11.03 -4.73
CA VAL A 10 -4.18 10.37 -4.59
C VAL A 10 -4.00 9.83 -3.17
N ALA A 11 -4.38 10.58 -2.14
CA ALA A 11 -4.31 10.14 -0.75
C ALA A 11 -5.16 8.87 -0.51
N ARG A 12 -6.43 8.87 -0.95
CA ARG A 12 -7.33 7.71 -0.84
C ARG A 12 -6.81 6.48 -1.58
N THR A 13 -6.25 6.66 -2.78
CA THR A 13 -5.63 5.55 -3.51
C THR A 13 -4.42 5.00 -2.78
N LYS A 14 -3.55 5.86 -2.23
CA LYS A 14 -2.39 5.41 -1.44
C LYS A 14 -2.79 4.66 -0.17
N GLU A 15 -3.85 5.10 0.50
CA GLU A 15 -4.44 4.45 1.67
C GLU A 15 -4.95 3.05 1.31
N ALA A 16 -5.80 2.93 0.28
CA ALA A 16 -6.33 1.64 -0.18
C ALA A 16 -5.22 0.64 -0.56
N ILE A 17 -4.13 1.11 -1.18
CA ILE A 17 -2.98 0.26 -1.51
C ILE A 17 -2.27 -0.26 -0.25
N ARG A 18 -2.13 0.58 0.79
CA ARG A 18 -1.48 0.20 2.06
C ARG A 18 -2.31 -0.81 2.85
N ASP A 19 -3.62 -0.59 2.91
CA ASP A 19 -4.54 -1.51 3.58
C ASP A 19 -4.53 -2.88 2.90
N ALA A 20 -4.62 -2.89 1.57
CA ALA A 20 -4.52 -4.11 0.77
C ALA A 20 -3.20 -4.86 1.00
N LEU A 21 -2.08 -4.15 1.05
CA LEU A 21 -0.78 -4.77 1.36
C LEU A 21 -0.78 -5.40 2.75
N THR A 22 -1.27 -4.68 3.76
CA THR A 22 -1.30 -5.14 5.17
C THR A 22 -2.14 -6.40 5.34
N GLU A 23 -3.35 -6.42 4.75
CA GLU A 23 -4.22 -7.59 4.75
C GLU A 23 -3.53 -8.79 4.07
N LEU A 24 -2.95 -8.58 2.89
CA LEU A 24 -2.28 -9.65 2.15
C LEU A 24 -1.04 -10.19 2.88
N ILE A 25 -0.30 -9.34 3.59
CA ILE A 25 0.82 -9.78 4.45
C ILE A 25 0.30 -10.66 5.58
N ASN A 26 -0.82 -10.28 6.21
CA ASN A 26 -1.44 -11.08 7.25
C ASN A 26 -1.99 -12.42 6.74
N GLU A 27 -2.51 -12.47 5.52
CA GLU A 27 -3.11 -13.67 4.94
C GLU A 27 -2.08 -14.71 4.45
N LYS A 28 -1.02 -14.27 3.76
CA LYS A 28 -0.09 -15.18 3.06
C LYS A 28 1.40 -14.85 3.17
N GLY A 29 1.74 -13.83 3.95
CA GLY A 29 3.12 -13.36 4.11
C GLY A 29 3.62 -12.52 2.92
N PHE A 30 4.61 -11.65 3.18
CA PHE A 30 5.08 -10.64 2.23
C PHE A 30 5.69 -11.24 0.94
N ASP A 31 6.44 -12.34 1.05
CA ASP A 31 7.12 -12.96 -0.09
C ASP A 31 6.14 -13.46 -1.16
N SER A 32 4.99 -13.99 -0.72
CA SER A 32 3.94 -14.55 -1.58
C SER A 32 3.06 -13.50 -2.27
N ILE A 33 3.21 -12.22 -1.94
CA ILE A 33 2.39 -11.13 -2.48
C ILE A 33 2.94 -10.68 -3.83
N THR A 34 2.04 -10.39 -4.76
CA THR A 34 2.36 -9.76 -6.05
C THR A 34 1.65 -8.41 -6.19
N VAL A 35 2.15 -7.56 -7.09
CA VAL A 35 1.46 -6.31 -7.46
C VAL A 35 0.04 -6.59 -7.95
N LYS A 36 -0.19 -7.73 -8.63
CA LYS A 36 -1.53 -8.14 -9.07
C LYS A 36 -2.46 -8.30 -7.88
N ASP A 37 -2.04 -8.98 -6.82
CA ASP A 37 -2.87 -9.20 -5.63
C ASP A 37 -3.21 -7.88 -4.94
N ILE A 38 -2.22 -7.00 -4.79
CA ILE A 38 -2.42 -5.67 -4.17
C ILE A 38 -3.41 -4.85 -4.99
N THR A 39 -3.23 -4.78 -6.31
CA THR A 39 -4.12 -4.01 -7.19
C THR A 39 -5.55 -4.58 -7.21
N ALA A 40 -5.69 -5.90 -7.16
CA ALA A 40 -6.99 -6.56 -7.10
C ALA A 40 -7.71 -6.27 -5.77
N ARG A 41 -6.99 -6.37 -4.65
CA ARG A 41 -7.55 -6.10 -3.32
C ARG A 41 -7.89 -4.61 -3.12
N ALA A 42 -7.01 -3.71 -3.55
CA ALA A 42 -7.23 -2.26 -3.47
C ALA A 42 -8.26 -1.75 -4.50
N ASN A 43 -8.79 -2.61 -5.37
CA ASN A 43 -9.73 -2.27 -6.45
C ASN A 43 -9.21 -1.13 -7.35
N ILE A 44 -7.97 -1.27 -7.83
CA ILE A 44 -7.33 -0.30 -8.73
C ILE A 44 -6.68 -0.98 -9.92
N ASN A 45 -6.44 -0.19 -10.96
CA ASN A 45 -5.68 -0.65 -12.13
C ASN A 45 -4.18 -0.67 -11.81
N ARG A 46 -3.44 -1.58 -12.46
CA ARG A 46 -1.98 -1.65 -12.32
C ARG A 46 -1.28 -0.35 -12.72
N GLY A 47 -1.78 0.35 -13.74
CA GLY A 47 -1.27 1.66 -14.13
C GLY A 47 -1.32 2.66 -12.97
N THR A 48 -2.42 2.67 -12.22
CA THR A 48 -2.59 3.53 -11.03
C THR A 48 -1.59 3.18 -9.93
N PHE A 49 -1.30 1.90 -9.71
CA PHE A 49 -0.24 1.48 -8.78
C PHE A 49 1.11 2.05 -9.20
N TYR A 50 1.48 1.91 -10.47
CA TYR A 50 2.77 2.39 -10.99
C TYR A 50 2.92 3.91 -11.04
N LEU A 51 1.84 4.68 -10.87
CA LEU A 51 1.92 6.13 -10.65
C LEU A 51 2.42 6.49 -9.24
N HIS A 52 2.39 5.54 -8.31
CA HIS A 52 2.70 5.78 -6.90
C HIS A 52 3.89 4.96 -6.40
N TYR A 53 4.07 3.75 -6.93
CA TYR A 53 5.07 2.78 -6.45
C TYR A 53 5.70 2.02 -7.62
N ARG A 54 6.99 1.70 -7.51
CA ARG A 54 7.71 0.95 -8.56
C ARG A 54 7.41 -0.54 -8.50
N ASP A 55 7.31 -1.09 -7.30
CA ASP A 55 7.00 -2.48 -7.04
C ASP A 55 6.51 -2.66 -5.59
N LYS A 56 6.33 -3.91 -5.13
CA LYS A 56 5.88 -4.20 -3.76
C LYS A 56 6.92 -3.87 -2.68
N TYR A 57 8.21 -3.88 -3.02
CA TYR A 57 9.30 -3.55 -2.10
C TYR A 57 9.40 -2.05 -1.90
N ASP A 58 9.26 -1.27 -2.97
CA ASP A 58 9.16 0.19 -2.92
C ASP A 58 7.96 0.64 -2.08
N LEU A 59 6.80 -0.01 -2.26
CA LEU A 59 5.64 0.22 -1.40
C LEU A 59 5.94 -0.11 0.07
N PHE A 60 6.59 -1.24 0.33
CA PHE A 60 6.90 -1.69 1.68
C PHE A 60 7.92 -0.79 2.38
N ASP A 61 8.99 -0.40 1.69
CA ASP A 61 10.03 0.48 2.20
C ASP A 61 9.46 1.87 2.55
N LEU A 62 8.66 2.44 1.63
CA LEU A 62 8.01 3.72 1.86
C LEU A 62 6.99 3.66 3.00
N TRP A 63 6.37 2.50 3.23
CA TRP A 63 5.48 2.28 4.36
C TRP A 63 6.26 2.10 5.67
N SER A 64 7.34 1.32 5.66
CA SER A 64 8.21 1.08 6.82
C SER A 64 8.83 2.39 7.31
N SER A 65 9.32 3.24 6.39
CA SER A 65 9.94 4.53 6.73
C SER A 65 8.96 5.55 7.35
N ILE A 66 7.65 5.39 7.15
CA ILE A 66 6.61 6.26 7.73
C ILE A 66 6.11 5.71 9.07
N GLY A 67 6.40 4.44 9.37
CA GLY A 67 5.53 3.62 10.20
C GLY A 67 6.19 2.89 11.35
N ASP A 68 7.43 3.18 11.78
CA ASP A 68 8.11 2.39 12.81
C ASP A 68 7.24 2.11 14.06
N LEU A 69 6.43 3.07 14.52
CA LEU A 69 5.51 2.85 15.65
C LEU A 69 4.20 2.13 15.28
N TYR A 70 3.66 2.38 14.07
CA TYR A 70 2.39 1.79 13.61
C TYR A 70 2.58 0.34 13.14
N PHE A 71 3.71 0.05 12.51
CA PHE A 71 4.15 -1.28 12.12
C PHE A 71 4.33 -2.14 13.36
N ILE A 72 5.08 -1.64 14.36
CA ILE A 72 5.21 -2.33 15.65
C ILE A 72 3.82 -2.55 16.25
N PHE A 73 2.92 -1.56 16.27
CA PHE A 73 1.59 -1.79 16.82
C PHE A 73 0.77 -2.86 16.07
N ILE A 74 0.79 -2.87 14.73
CA ILE A 74 0.08 -3.84 13.88
C ILE A 74 0.65 -5.25 14.05
N PHE A 75 1.98 -5.39 14.09
CA PHE A 75 2.66 -6.70 14.15
C PHE A 75 2.96 -7.19 15.58
N SER A 76 3.03 -6.31 16.58
CA SER A 76 3.30 -6.62 17.99
C SER A 76 2.04 -6.88 18.82
N LYS A 77 0.83 -6.62 18.31
CA LYS A 77 -0.44 -7.00 18.98
C LYS A 77 -0.81 -8.49 18.79
N ARG A 78 0.19 -9.35 18.58
CA ARG A 78 0.05 -10.81 18.66
C ARG A 78 0.46 -11.31 20.04
#